data_AF-A0AB73I3C9-F1
#
_entry.id   AF-A0AB73I3C9-F1
#
_cell.length_a   1.000
_cell.length_b   1.000
_cell.length_c   1.000
_cell.angle_alpha   90.00
_cell.angle_beta   90.00
_cell.angle_gamma   90.00
#
_symmetry.space_group_name_H-M   'P 1'
#
loop_
_entity.id
_entity.type
_entity.pdbx_description
1 polymer ?
#
loop_
_entity_poly.entity_id
_entity_poly.type
_entity_poly.pdbx_seq_one_letter_code
_entity_poly.pdbx_strand_id
1 'polypeptide(L)'
;MNTYQPLNCDLYDYLEIACMHGYRLQVELVDGPGFVARALDTHTAASKEEFLVLQTDEGRQEVRLDRLLAITPLDPGASFGRVELAGRVCSI
;
A
#
# COMPACT_ATOMS: atom_id res chain seq x y z
N MET A 1 -5.91 20.20 16.20
CA MET A 1 -4.65 20.01 15.46
C MET A 1 -4.45 18.54 15.20
N ASN A 2 -4.67 18.10 13.96
CA ASN A 2 -4.20 16.79 13.51
C ASN A 2 -4.04 16.87 12.00
N THR A 3 -2.92 17.45 11.56
CA THR A 3 -2.48 17.55 10.17
C THR A 3 -2.06 16.17 9.70
N TYR A 4 -3.07 15.34 9.51
CA TYR A 4 -2.92 14.13 8.73
C TYR A 4 -2.84 14.55 7.27
N GLN A 5 -1.69 14.32 6.66
CA GLN A 5 -1.50 14.52 5.23
C GLN A 5 -1.94 13.21 4.57
N PRO A 6 -3.10 13.19 3.89
CA PRO A 6 -3.50 12.00 3.15
C PRO A 6 -2.40 11.63 2.16
N LEU A 7 -2.21 10.33 1.95
CA LEU A 7 -1.44 9.86 0.83
C LEU A 7 -1.94 10.53 -0.45
N ASN A 8 -1.04 10.82 -1.38
CA ASN A 8 -1.39 11.51 -2.62
C ASN A 8 -2.62 10.82 -3.25
N CYS A 9 -3.67 11.56 -3.63
CA CYS A 9 -4.93 10.96 -4.09
C CYS A 9 -4.71 9.91 -5.18
N ASP A 10 -3.75 10.13 -6.06
CA ASP A 10 -3.36 9.18 -7.11
C ASP A 10 -2.87 7.84 -6.54
N LEU A 11 -2.14 7.86 -5.43
CA LEU A 11 -1.62 6.66 -4.77
C LEU A 11 -2.72 5.90 -4.03
N TYR A 12 -3.66 6.63 -3.42
CA TYR A 12 -4.79 6.04 -2.75
C TYR A 12 -5.72 5.31 -3.74
N ASP A 13 -5.95 5.91 -4.91
CA ASP A 13 -6.72 5.29 -6.00
C ASP A 13 -6.10 3.94 -6.44
N TYR A 14 -4.78 3.86 -6.59
CA TYR A 14 -4.11 2.59 -6.92
C TYR A 14 -4.27 1.53 -5.82
N LEU A 15 -4.23 1.92 -4.55
CA LEU A 15 -4.45 1.01 -3.43
C LEU A 15 -5.89 0.52 -3.40
N GLU A 16 -6.86 1.40 -3.60
CA GLU A 16 -8.28 1.04 -3.72
C GLU A 16 -8.50 0.06 -4.88
N ILE A 17 -7.97 0.34 -6.07
CA ILE A 17 -8.06 -0.57 -7.23
C ILE A 17 -7.45 -1.93 -6.87
N ALA A 18 -6.27 -1.95 -6.24
CA ALA A 18 -5.60 -3.18 -5.86
C ALA A 18 -6.41 -4.00 -4.84
N CYS A 19 -7.01 -3.34 -3.84
CA CYS A 19 -7.87 -3.98 -2.86
C CYS A 19 -9.18 -4.48 -3.50
N MET A 20 -9.83 -3.67 -4.34
CA MET A 20 -11.09 -4.04 -5.01
C MET A 20 -10.93 -5.24 -5.95
N HIS A 21 -9.85 -5.29 -6.71
CA HIS A 21 -9.55 -6.44 -7.58
C HIS A 21 -8.86 -7.59 -6.83
N GLY A 22 -8.35 -7.32 -5.63
CA GLY A 22 -7.49 -8.22 -4.89
C GLY A 22 -6.25 -8.59 -5.70
N TYR A 23 -5.51 -7.62 -6.20
CA TYR A 23 -4.28 -7.88 -6.96
C TYR A 23 -3.17 -8.41 -6.07
N ARG A 24 -2.33 -9.30 -6.64
CA ARG A 24 -1.06 -9.68 -6.04
C ARG A 24 -0.07 -8.56 -6.27
N LEU A 25 0.31 -7.89 -5.20
CA LEU A 25 1.30 -6.83 -5.20
C LEU A 25 2.61 -7.37 -4.66
N GLN A 26 3.70 -7.08 -5.36
CA GLN A 26 5.03 -7.10 -4.77
C GLN A 26 5.19 -5.84 -3.93
N VAL A 27 5.24 -6.04 -2.62
CA VAL A 27 5.40 -5.03 -1.59
C VAL A 27 6.87 -4.90 -1.26
N GLU A 28 7.48 -3.75 -1.53
CA GLU A 28 8.84 -3.43 -1.12
C GLU A 28 8.78 -2.58 0.16
N LEU A 29 9.57 -2.94 1.17
CA LEU A 29 9.67 -2.20 2.42
C LEU A 29 10.88 -1.27 2.41
N VAL A 30 10.78 -0.11 3.06
CA VAL A 30 11.92 0.82 3.20
C VAL A 30 13.04 0.27 4.08
N ASP A 31 12.68 -0.62 5.03
CA ASP A 31 13.56 -1.13 6.08
C ASP A 31 13.96 -2.60 5.86
N GLY A 32 13.55 -3.23 4.74
CA GLY A 32 13.74 -4.67 4.59
C GLY A 32 13.41 -5.24 3.21
N PRO A 33 13.52 -6.57 3.06
CA PRO A 33 13.23 -7.25 1.80
C PRO A 33 11.75 -7.12 1.46
N GLY A 34 11.47 -6.89 0.18
CA GLY A 34 10.12 -6.94 -0.33
C GLY A 34 9.57 -8.37 -0.37
N PHE A 35 8.25 -8.50 -0.32
CA PHE A 35 7.54 -9.76 -0.40
C PHE A 35 6.31 -9.63 -1.30
N VAL A 36 5.79 -10.76 -1.78
CA VAL A 36 4.60 -10.79 -2.63
C VAL A 36 3.39 -11.15 -1.78
N ALA A 37 2.35 -10.33 -1.84
CA ALA A 37 1.11 -10.58 -1.12
C ALA A 37 -0.10 -10.00 -1.86
N ARG A 38 -1.28 -10.51 -1.56
CA ARG A 38 -2.53 -10.03 -2.16
C ARG A 38 -3.05 -8.85 -1.38
N ALA A 39 -3.29 -7.71 -2.02
CA ALA A 39 -3.98 -6.59 -1.39
C ALA A 39 -5.41 -7.01 -1.05
N LEU A 40 -5.78 -6.86 0.22
CA LEU A 40 -7.14 -7.15 0.68
C LEU A 40 -7.90 -5.87 0.95
N ASP A 41 -7.34 -5.01 1.79
CA ASP A 41 -8.03 -3.82 2.31
C ASP A 41 -7.00 -2.83 2.87
N THR A 42 -7.37 -1.56 3.02
CA THR A 42 -6.56 -0.56 3.74
C THR A 42 -7.24 -0.17 5.03
N HIS A 43 -6.55 -0.36 6.15
CA HIS A 43 -7.03 0.00 7.47
C HIS A 43 -6.37 1.30 7.97
N THR A 44 -7.18 2.23 8.49
CA THR A 44 -6.68 3.47 9.10
C THR A 44 -6.81 3.37 10.62
N ALA A 45 -5.70 3.41 11.34
CA ALA A 45 -5.69 3.37 12.80
C ALA A 45 -6.18 4.70 13.41
N ALA A 46 -6.60 4.64 14.68
CA ALA A 46 -7.03 5.82 15.45
C ALA A 46 -5.94 6.91 15.55
N SER A 47 -4.67 6.52 15.47
CA SER A 47 -3.53 7.44 15.38
C SER A 47 -3.43 8.21 14.05
N LYS A 48 -4.36 7.97 13.11
CA LYS A 48 -4.29 8.39 11.70
C LYS A 48 -3.05 7.85 11.02
N GLU A 49 -2.80 6.56 11.20
CA GLU A 49 -1.75 5.84 10.49
C GLU A 49 -2.43 4.85 9.56
N GLU A 50 -2.05 4.84 8.29
CA GLU A 50 -2.56 3.88 7.31
C GLU A 50 -1.76 2.58 7.33
N PHE A 51 -2.49 1.49 7.25
CA PHE A 51 -1.99 0.13 7.14
C PHE A 51 -2.62 -0.54 5.92
N LEU A 52 -1.80 -1.16 5.08
CA LEU A 52 -2.22 -1.98 3.97
C LEU A 52 -2.33 -3.40 4.47
N VAL A 53 -3.53 -3.95 4.38
CA VAL A 53 -3.81 -5.30 4.78
C VAL A 53 -3.61 -6.23 3.59
N LEU A 54 -2.67 -7.13 3.77
CA LEU A 54 -2.15 -8.02 2.74
C LEU A 54 -2.41 -9.47 3.15
N GLN A 55 -2.74 -10.32 2.19
CA GLN A 55 -2.80 -11.77 2.38
C GLN A 55 -1.52 -12.40 1.83
N THR A 56 -0.74 -12.98 2.75
CA THR A 56 0.42 -13.81 2.45
C THR A 56 0.02 -15.29 2.58
N ASP A 57 0.94 -16.19 2.24
CA ASP A 57 0.76 -17.64 2.45
C ASP A 57 0.61 -17.99 3.95
N GLU A 58 1.33 -17.26 4.82
CA GLU A 58 1.28 -17.42 6.28
C GLU A 58 0.03 -16.79 6.93
N GLY A 59 -0.73 -15.99 6.17
CA GLY A 59 -1.97 -15.38 6.63
C GLY A 59 -2.05 -13.87 6.36
N ARG A 60 -2.93 -13.21 7.10
CA ARG A 60 -3.19 -11.77 6.96
C ARG A 60 -2.10 -10.97 7.68
N GLN A 61 -1.44 -10.07 6.96
CA GLN A 61 -0.40 -9.20 7.45
C GLN A 61 -0.77 -7.74 7.21
N GLU A 62 -0.52 -6.89 8.18
CA GLU A 62 -0.80 -5.45 8.10
C GLU A 62 0.50 -4.68 8.05
N VAL A 63 0.74 -3.98 6.94
CA VAL A 63 1.97 -3.20 6.73
C VAL A 63 1.65 -1.73 6.67
N ARG A 64 2.35 -0.92 7.46
CA ARG A 64 2.22 0.53 7.43
C ARG A 64 2.57 1.08 6.06
N LEU A 65 1.73 1.95 5.49
CA LEU A 65 1.98 2.56 4.19
C LEU A 65 3.24 3.41 4.19
N ASP A 66 3.54 4.08 5.31
CA ASP A 66 4.79 4.83 5.54
C ASP A 66 6.05 3.96 5.41
N ARG A 67 5.94 2.65 5.67
CA ARG A 67 7.05 1.70 5.51
C ARG A 67 7.09 1.03 4.14
N LEU A 68 6.12 1.30 3.28
CA LEU A 68 6.12 0.82 1.90
C LEU A 68 7.05 1.71 1.09
N LEU A 69 8.09 1.09 0.53
CA LEU A 69 8.95 1.71 -0.47
C LEU A 69 8.19 1.85 -1.79
N ALA A 70 7.68 0.73 -2.29
CA ALA A 70 6.93 0.66 -3.53
C ALA A 70 5.99 -0.55 -3.53
N ILE A 71 4.92 -0.46 -4.32
CA ILE A 71 4.06 -1.58 -4.66
C ILE A 71 4.10 -1.81 -6.17
N THR A 72 4.18 -3.07 -6.58
CA THR A 72 4.13 -3.44 -8.00
C THR A 72 3.10 -4.55 -8.20
N PRO A 73 2.01 -4.33 -8.96
CA PRO A 73 1.07 -5.38 -9.26
C PRO A 73 1.70 -6.40 -10.21
N LEU A 74 1.53 -7.69 -9.88
CA LEU A 74 2.04 -8.82 -10.65
C LEU A 74 0.96 -9.46 -11.53
N ASP A 75 -0.30 -9.04 -11.39
CA ASP A 75 -1.39 -9.60 -12.17
C ASP A 75 -1.39 -9.10 -13.63
N PRO A 76 -1.60 -9.99 -14.61
CA PRO A 76 -1.65 -9.62 -16.01
C PRO A 76 -2.89 -8.77 -16.28
N GLY A 77 -2.68 -7.51 -16.68
CA GLY A 77 -3.76 -6.53 -16.91
C GLY A 77 -4.00 -5.57 -15.75
N ALA A 78 -3.05 -5.43 -14.83
CA ALA A 78 -3.11 -4.40 -13.80
C ALA A 78 -3.26 -2.99 -14.41
N SER A 79 -4.16 -2.18 -13.86
CA SER A 79 -4.39 -0.80 -14.30
C SER A 79 -3.17 0.12 -14.07
N PHE A 80 -2.23 -0.30 -13.22
CA PHE A 80 -1.05 0.46 -12.85
C PHE A 80 0.20 -0.41 -12.80
N GLY A 81 1.38 0.23 -12.79
CA GLY A 81 2.68 -0.45 -12.74
C GLY A 81 3.35 -0.35 -11.37
N ARG A 82 4.68 -0.29 -11.33
CA ARG A 82 5.42 0.00 -10.10
C ARG A 82 5.09 1.41 -9.61
N VAL A 83 4.58 1.51 -8.39
CA VAL A 83 4.21 2.77 -7.74
C VAL A 83 5.03 2.93 -6.47
N GLU A 84 5.83 3.99 -6.40
CA GLU A 84 6.64 4.33 -5.24
C GLU A 84 5.83 5.14 -4.22
N LEU A 85 5.82 4.67 -2.97
CA LEU A 85 5.07 5.22 -1.85
C LEU A 85 5.98 5.99 -0.90
N ALA A 86 7.24 5.57 -0.75
CA ALA A 86 8.19 6.22 0.15
C ALA A 86 8.46 7.68 -0.23
N GLY A 87 8.32 8.57 0.76
CA GLY A 87 8.66 10.00 0.63
C GLY A 87 7.65 10.84 -0.15
N ARG A 88 6.55 10.26 -0.67
CA ARG A 88 5.47 11.01 -1.33
C ARG A 88 4.37 11.39 -0.34
N VAL A 89 4.78 12.00 0.77
CA VAL A 89 3.85 12.71 1.65
C VAL A 89 3.47 14.03 1.00
N CYS A 90 2.17 14.32 0.94
CA CYS A 90 1.65 15.55 0.36
C CYS A 90 2.23 16.75 1.12
N SER A 91 3.28 17.37 0.58
CA SER A 91 3.83 18.62 1.12
C SER A 91 2.80 19.71 0.85
N ILE A 92 2.26 20.26 1.95
CA ILE A 92 1.35 21.42 1.97
C ILE A 92 2.09 22.68 1.51
#